data_AF-U5MV74-F1
#
_entry.id   AF-U5MV74-F1
#
_cell.length_a   1.000
_cell.length_b   1.000
_cell.length_c   1.000
_cell.angle_alpha   90.00
_cell.angle_beta   90.00
_cell.angle_gamma   90.00
#
_symmetry.space_group_name_H-M   'P 1'
#
loop_
_entity.id
_entity.type
_entity.pdbx_description
1 polymer ?
#
loop_
_entity_poly.entity_id
_entity_poly.type
_entity_poly.pdbx_seq_one_letter_code
_entity_poly.pdbx_strand_id
1 'polypeptide(L)'
;MKILGLTCGRKMSNSEILVKEALMGTEELGAEVELVRLNDLNIKPCTGCNACVVSLLGKSSSGECIIKDDDFAFIEEKIMECDGLILGSPIYEKGPTGLLKILADRMGPSHDVAFRLISKKNREEKGITTGTPVDERSFKTRVASLIAVGGSEWDNLALPLMHLSLISTHMDVVDKILVNWTGLPGSVAFNDDALAKARKSGRHVAKCLLEQTDRTLSDNKKKPEFIGEPGICPLCHSKLIEIRNEDKNYPAVCAVCGVKGTLNVINNKVKFEISEEDKVHSHVMLSGKFEHGDELNDIALKPNPKASELPKMLEKYKNYLSYSKPENK
;
A
#
# COMPACT_ATOMS: atom_id res chain seq x y z
N MET A 1 -2.01 16.89 14.77
CA MET A 1 -1.85 15.81 13.77
C MET A 1 -1.21 14.61 14.46
N LYS A 2 -1.66 13.39 14.16
CA LYS A 2 -1.10 12.15 14.71
C LYS A 2 -0.30 11.40 13.64
N ILE A 3 0.96 11.09 13.91
CA ILE A 3 1.86 10.37 13.01
C ILE A 3 2.18 9.00 13.59
N LEU A 4 1.94 7.96 12.79
CA LEU A 4 2.31 6.59 13.12
C LEU A 4 3.65 6.25 12.47
N GLY A 5 4.64 5.87 13.27
CA GLY A 5 5.77 5.09 12.81
C GLY A 5 5.41 3.61 12.80
N LEU A 6 5.67 2.94 11.70
CA LEU A 6 5.49 1.50 11.55
C LEU A 6 6.80 0.87 11.11
N THR A 7 7.34 -0.06 11.89
CA THR A 7 8.60 -0.74 11.54
C THR A 7 8.45 -2.25 11.48
N CYS A 8 9.10 -2.86 10.49
CA CYS A 8 9.12 -4.31 10.26
C CYS A 8 10.52 -4.91 10.51
N GLY A 9 11.31 -4.29 11.39
CA GLY A 9 12.71 -4.67 11.64
C GLY A 9 13.02 -5.10 13.07
N ARG A 10 14.26 -5.54 13.26
CA ARG A 10 14.82 -5.85 14.58
C ARG A 10 14.78 -4.61 15.49
N LYS A 11 14.58 -4.84 16.78
CA LYS A 11 14.50 -3.79 17.81
C LYS A 11 15.78 -2.97 17.81
N MET A 12 15.65 -1.63 17.83
CA MET A 12 16.79 -0.70 17.85
C MET A 12 17.83 -0.99 16.75
N SER A 13 17.39 -1.51 15.60
CA SER A 13 18.22 -1.70 14.42
C SER A 13 17.94 -0.61 13.39
N ASN A 14 18.58 -0.72 12.22
CA ASN A 14 18.72 0.38 11.27
C ASN A 14 17.39 0.98 10.80
N SER A 15 16.42 0.16 10.41
CA SER A 15 15.11 0.67 9.97
C SER A 15 14.33 1.37 11.08
N GLU A 16 14.38 0.84 12.32
CA GLU A 16 13.71 1.46 13.47
C GLU A 16 14.37 2.78 13.88
N ILE A 17 15.70 2.86 13.85
CA ILE A 17 16.44 4.10 14.14
C ILE A 17 16.04 5.19 13.15
N LEU A 18 16.00 4.89 11.85
CA LEU A 18 15.59 5.89 10.84
C LEU A 18 14.11 6.28 10.98
N VAL A 19 13.21 5.34 11.30
CA VAL A 19 11.81 5.68 11.58
C VAL A 19 11.70 6.62 12.79
N LYS A 20 12.42 6.32 13.87
CA LYS A 20 12.46 7.20 15.06
C LYS A 20 13.02 8.58 14.73
N GLU A 21 14.10 8.65 13.96
CA GLU A 21 14.71 9.91 13.52
C GLU A 21 13.74 10.75 12.69
N ALA A 22 12.96 10.11 11.82
CA ALA A 22 11.91 10.78 11.07
C ALA A 22 10.73 11.22 11.96
N LEU A 23 10.32 10.40 12.94
CA LEU A 23 9.30 10.81 13.91
C LEU A 23 9.74 12.04 14.72
N MET A 24 11.01 12.10 15.16
CA MET A 24 11.55 13.30 15.82
C MET A 24 11.43 14.55 14.92
N GLY A 25 11.65 14.39 13.61
CA GLY A 25 11.41 15.47 12.64
C GLY A 25 9.94 15.90 12.53
N THR A 26 8.98 15.00 12.75
CA THR A 26 7.56 15.38 12.81
C THR A 26 7.20 16.11 14.10
N GLU A 27 7.78 15.70 15.24
CA GLU A 27 7.58 16.35 16.55
C GLU A 27 8.07 17.80 16.56
N GLU A 28 9.14 18.12 15.81
CA GLU A 28 9.61 19.51 15.61
C GLU A 28 8.53 20.44 15.05
N LEU A 29 7.50 19.90 14.39
CA LEU A 29 6.35 20.63 13.83
C LEU A 29 5.05 20.39 14.62
N GLY A 30 5.15 19.89 15.85
CA GLY A 30 4.01 19.72 16.77
C GLY A 30 3.15 18.49 16.50
N ALA A 31 3.67 17.48 15.82
CA ALA A 31 2.99 16.20 15.67
C ALA A 31 2.99 15.38 16.97
N GLU A 32 1.87 14.71 17.25
CA GLU A 32 1.84 13.59 18.20
C GLU A 32 2.35 12.34 17.48
N VAL A 33 3.29 11.62 18.09
CA VAL A 33 3.91 10.45 17.46
C VAL A 33 3.65 9.17 18.24
N GLU A 34 3.44 8.07 17.52
CA GLU A 34 3.36 6.71 18.06
C GLU A 34 4.22 5.78 17.20
N LEU A 35 4.86 4.76 17.80
CA LEU A 35 5.64 3.76 17.06
C LEU A 35 5.08 2.36 17.33
N VAL A 36 4.72 1.65 16.27
CA VAL A 36 4.36 0.23 16.32
C VAL A 36 5.41 -0.60 15.59
N ARG A 37 5.82 -1.70 16.23
CA ARG A 37 6.73 -2.69 15.65
C ARG A 37 5.91 -3.89 15.19
N LEU A 38 5.80 -4.13 13.89
CA LEU A 38 5.02 -5.27 13.38
C LEU A 38 5.56 -6.59 13.89
N ASN A 39 6.89 -6.71 14.09
CA ASN A 39 7.52 -7.91 14.64
C ASN A 39 7.04 -8.28 16.05
N ASP A 40 6.46 -7.35 16.78
CA ASP A 40 5.93 -7.58 18.13
C ASP A 40 4.43 -7.95 18.10
N LEU A 41 3.80 -7.98 16.92
CA LEU A 41 2.40 -8.35 16.71
C LEU A 41 2.28 -9.75 16.11
N ASN A 42 1.29 -10.51 16.56
CA ASN A 42 0.87 -11.74 15.91
C ASN A 42 -0.22 -11.41 14.88
N ILE A 43 0.11 -11.41 13.59
CA ILE A 43 -0.85 -11.20 12.50
C ILE A 43 -0.86 -12.44 11.62
N LYS A 44 -2.01 -13.10 11.52
CA LYS A 44 -2.16 -14.28 10.67
C LYS A 44 -2.25 -13.89 9.19
N PRO A 45 -1.67 -14.68 8.27
CA PRO A 45 -1.85 -14.49 6.85
C PRO A 45 -3.33 -14.45 6.45
N CYS A 46 -3.65 -13.63 5.45
CA CYS A 46 -4.97 -13.64 4.83
C CYS A 46 -5.24 -15.03 4.20
N THR A 47 -6.45 -15.56 4.41
CA THR A 47 -6.85 -16.88 3.86
C THR A 47 -7.52 -16.78 2.50
N GLY A 48 -7.74 -15.57 1.97
CA GLY A 48 -8.46 -15.35 0.71
C GLY A 48 -9.94 -15.74 0.77
N CYS A 49 -10.55 -15.81 1.97
CA CYS A 49 -11.95 -16.22 2.13
C CYS A 49 -12.99 -15.23 1.57
N ASN A 50 -12.57 -14.01 1.21
CA ASN A 50 -13.40 -12.93 0.66
C ASN A 50 -14.58 -12.47 1.55
N ALA A 51 -14.67 -12.93 2.81
CA ALA A 51 -15.76 -12.56 3.71
C ALA A 51 -15.85 -11.04 3.94
N CYS A 52 -14.70 -10.36 4.07
CA CYS A 52 -14.62 -8.91 4.20
C CYS A 52 -15.15 -8.19 2.96
N VAL A 53 -14.80 -8.66 1.75
CA VAL A 53 -15.27 -8.08 0.48
C VAL A 53 -16.76 -8.30 0.29
N VAL A 54 -17.27 -9.49 0.57
CA VAL A 54 -18.71 -9.80 0.50
C VAL A 54 -19.49 -8.95 1.51
N SER A 55 -18.95 -8.75 2.71
CA SER A 55 -19.52 -7.84 3.71
C SER A 55 -19.55 -6.40 3.20
N LEU A 56 -18.45 -5.93 2.62
CA LEU A 56 -18.30 -4.56 2.15
C LEU A 56 -19.20 -4.24 0.95
N LEU A 57 -19.10 -5.02 -0.13
CA LEU A 57 -19.77 -4.73 -1.41
C LEU A 57 -21.14 -5.41 -1.52
N GLY A 58 -21.27 -6.65 -1.03
CA GLY A 58 -22.51 -7.41 -1.12
C GLY A 58 -23.55 -7.00 -0.08
N LYS A 59 -23.12 -6.62 1.13
CA LYS A 59 -24.02 -6.23 2.23
C LYS A 59 -23.97 -4.75 2.59
N SER A 60 -23.10 -3.97 1.95
CA SER A 60 -22.92 -2.53 2.23
C SER A 60 -22.63 -2.25 3.72
N SER A 61 -21.72 -3.05 4.30
CA SER A 61 -21.30 -3.00 5.70
C SER A 61 -19.79 -2.70 5.83
N SER A 62 -19.22 -2.85 7.03
CA SER A 62 -17.87 -2.37 7.41
C SER A 62 -16.72 -3.06 6.67
N GLY A 63 -16.93 -4.26 6.13
CA GLY A 63 -15.86 -5.05 5.51
C GLY A 63 -14.89 -5.67 6.52
N GLU A 64 -15.34 -5.90 7.76
CA GLU A 64 -14.52 -6.48 8.82
C GLU A 64 -13.92 -7.85 8.47
N CYS A 65 -12.69 -8.08 8.92
CA CYS A 65 -12.04 -9.39 8.84
C CYS A 65 -12.68 -10.40 9.80
N ILE A 66 -12.85 -11.65 9.34
CA ILE A 66 -13.36 -12.76 10.17
C ILE A 66 -12.29 -13.40 11.06
N ILE A 67 -11.01 -13.16 10.78
CA ILE A 67 -9.92 -13.59 11.65
C ILE A 67 -9.86 -12.58 12.79
N LYS A 68 -10.23 -13.03 14.00
CA LYS A 68 -10.33 -12.18 15.19
C LYS A 68 -9.37 -12.61 16.31
N ASP A 69 -8.73 -13.76 16.18
CA ASP A 69 -7.82 -14.33 17.17
C ASP A 69 -6.35 -13.98 16.88
N ASP A 70 -6.11 -12.69 16.58
CA ASP A 70 -4.81 -12.10 16.29
C ASP A 70 -4.81 -10.56 16.49
N ASP A 71 -3.67 -9.90 16.31
CA ASP A 71 -3.46 -8.48 16.61
C ASP A 71 -3.80 -7.54 15.43
N PHE A 72 -4.48 -8.02 14.39
CA PHE A 72 -4.77 -7.20 13.21
C PHE A 72 -5.66 -6.00 13.54
N ALA A 73 -6.68 -6.18 14.37
CA ALA A 73 -7.59 -5.10 14.75
C ALA A 73 -6.87 -3.94 15.46
N PHE A 74 -5.82 -4.26 16.24
CA PHE A 74 -5.00 -3.24 16.90
C PHE A 74 -4.26 -2.37 15.88
N ILE A 75 -3.55 -2.97 14.93
CA ILE A 75 -2.80 -2.20 13.93
C ILE A 75 -3.72 -1.50 12.92
N GLU A 76 -4.85 -2.11 12.56
CA GLU A 76 -5.90 -1.49 11.74
C GLU A 76 -6.38 -0.17 12.38
N GLU A 77 -6.70 -0.21 13.67
CA GLU A 77 -7.15 0.98 14.41
C GLU A 77 -6.08 2.09 14.40
N LYS A 78 -4.82 1.74 14.66
CA LYS A 78 -3.71 2.72 14.62
C LYS A 78 -3.54 3.38 13.25
N ILE A 79 -3.73 2.62 12.17
CA ILE A 79 -3.65 3.16 10.80
C ILE A 79 -4.89 4.01 10.47
N MET A 80 -6.08 3.64 10.95
CA MET A 80 -7.29 4.45 10.76
C MET A 80 -7.22 5.77 11.53
N GLU A 81 -6.65 5.77 12.75
CA GLU A 81 -6.46 6.96 13.57
C GLU A 81 -5.42 7.95 13.00
N CYS A 82 -4.31 7.47 12.44
CA CYS A 82 -3.20 8.36 12.06
C CYS A 82 -3.54 9.28 10.88
N ASP A 83 -2.97 10.48 10.87
CA ASP A 83 -3.01 11.44 9.75
C ASP A 83 -1.83 11.21 8.80
N GLY A 84 -0.69 10.77 9.32
CA GLY A 84 0.48 10.42 8.52
C GLY A 84 1.16 9.13 8.98
N LEU A 85 1.90 8.51 8.06
CA LEU A 85 2.59 7.24 8.26
C LEU A 85 4.08 7.35 7.89
N ILE A 86 4.96 6.86 8.76
CA ILE A 86 6.37 6.62 8.43
C ILE A 86 6.61 5.12 8.48
N LEU A 87 6.77 4.49 7.31
CA LEU A 87 6.91 3.04 7.18
C LEU A 87 8.37 2.65 6.95
N GLY A 88 8.95 1.93 7.90
CA GLY A 88 10.30 1.39 7.82
C GLY A 88 10.33 -0.14 7.64
N SER A 89 11.18 -0.63 6.74
CA SER A 89 11.46 -2.07 6.63
C SER A 89 12.94 -2.33 6.36
N PRO A 90 13.55 -3.38 6.94
CA PRO A 90 14.77 -3.94 6.37
C PRO A 90 14.47 -4.57 5.00
N ILE A 91 15.50 -4.75 4.19
CA ILE A 91 15.45 -5.43 2.90
C ILE A 91 15.93 -6.87 3.08
N TYR A 92 15.05 -7.82 2.77
CA TYR A 92 15.34 -9.26 2.72
C TYR A 92 14.92 -9.79 1.35
N GLU A 93 15.80 -10.54 0.68
CA GLU A 93 15.54 -11.10 -0.66
C GLU A 93 15.03 -10.04 -1.66
N LYS A 94 15.68 -8.87 -1.71
CA LYS A 94 15.35 -7.71 -2.56
C LYS A 94 14.06 -6.95 -2.22
N GLY A 95 13.23 -7.48 -1.32
CA GLY A 95 11.96 -6.89 -0.92
C GLY A 95 11.91 -6.46 0.55
N PRO A 96 10.79 -5.87 1.01
CA PRO A 96 10.55 -5.67 2.42
C PRO A 96 10.27 -7.03 3.10
N THR A 97 10.12 -7.02 4.42
CA THR A 97 9.77 -8.26 5.13
C THR A 97 8.42 -8.84 4.67
N GLY A 98 8.29 -10.17 4.69
CA GLY A 98 7.02 -10.84 4.39
C GLY A 98 5.89 -10.46 5.35
N LEU A 99 6.20 -9.97 6.56
CA LEU A 99 5.21 -9.50 7.52
C LEU A 99 4.46 -8.26 7.03
N LEU A 100 5.14 -7.35 6.31
CA LEU A 100 4.47 -6.22 5.69
C LEU A 100 3.47 -6.69 4.61
N LYS A 101 3.80 -7.74 3.86
CA LYS A 101 2.88 -8.34 2.89
C LYS A 101 1.68 -8.99 3.56
N ILE A 102 1.86 -9.63 4.72
CA ILE A 102 0.75 -10.16 5.52
C ILE A 102 -0.21 -9.04 5.94
N LEU A 103 0.31 -7.92 6.45
CA LEU A 103 -0.52 -6.76 6.79
C LEU A 103 -1.25 -6.21 5.55
N ALA A 104 -0.52 -6.01 4.45
CA ALA A 104 -1.08 -5.50 3.20
C ALA A 104 -2.20 -6.42 2.67
N ASP A 105 -2.04 -7.74 2.74
CA ASP A 105 -3.05 -8.71 2.28
C ASP A 105 -4.29 -8.74 3.17
N ARG A 106 -4.14 -8.42 4.47
CA ARG A 106 -5.25 -8.30 5.41
C ARG A 106 -6.02 -6.99 5.25
N MET A 107 -5.36 -5.90 4.81
CA MET A 107 -6.00 -4.61 4.52
C MET A 107 -6.62 -4.58 3.12
N GLY A 108 -5.82 -4.91 2.10
CA GLY A 108 -6.15 -5.17 0.69
C GLY A 108 -7.49 -4.60 0.19
N PRO A 109 -8.37 -5.43 -0.41
CA PRO A 109 -9.64 -4.97 -0.97
C PRO A 109 -10.62 -4.35 0.03
N SER A 110 -10.67 -4.81 1.28
CA SER A 110 -11.63 -4.28 2.27
C SER A 110 -11.28 -2.89 2.77
N HIS A 111 -10.05 -2.45 2.55
CA HIS A 111 -9.55 -1.12 2.84
C HIS A 111 -9.36 -0.26 1.60
N ASP A 112 -9.72 -0.75 0.40
CA ASP A 112 -9.69 0.10 -0.77
C ASP A 112 -10.72 1.22 -0.66
N VAL A 113 -10.25 2.45 -0.75
CA VAL A 113 -11.08 3.65 -0.58
C VAL A 113 -12.22 3.70 -1.60
N ALA A 114 -12.02 3.27 -2.85
CA ALA A 114 -13.10 3.24 -3.83
C ALA A 114 -14.18 2.22 -3.43
N PHE A 115 -13.80 1.04 -2.96
CA PHE A 115 -14.77 0.02 -2.52
C PHE A 115 -15.54 0.47 -1.27
N ARG A 116 -14.87 1.18 -0.34
CA ARG A 116 -15.52 1.79 0.82
C ARG A 116 -16.49 2.90 0.42
N LEU A 117 -16.15 3.75 -0.57
CA LEU A 117 -17.05 4.76 -1.12
C LEU A 117 -18.27 4.13 -1.81
N ILE A 118 -18.06 3.07 -2.61
CA ILE A 118 -19.16 2.30 -3.25
C ILE A 118 -20.09 1.74 -2.18
N SER A 119 -19.53 1.13 -1.12
CA SER A 119 -20.30 0.59 0.00
C SER A 119 -21.14 1.67 0.70
N LYS A 120 -20.54 2.83 1.00
CA LYS A 120 -21.22 3.98 1.60
C LYS A 120 -22.38 4.48 0.73
N LYS A 121 -22.13 4.71 -0.55
CA LYS A 121 -23.15 5.14 -1.52
C LYS A 121 -24.29 4.14 -1.65
N ASN A 122 -23.97 2.85 -1.78
CA ASN A 122 -24.98 1.79 -1.85
C ASN A 122 -25.85 1.73 -0.59
N ARG A 123 -25.25 1.98 0.58
CA ARG A 123 -25.96 2.02 1.86
C ARG A 123 -26.97 3.16 1.90
N GLU A 124 -26.57 4.35 1.44
CA GLU A 124 -27.41 5.54 1.33
C GLU A 124 -28.57 5.33 0.33
N GLU A 125 -28.26 4.89 -0.90
CA GLU A 125 -29.25 4.70 -1.97
C GLU A 125 -30.29 3.62 -1.65
N LYS A 126 -29.88 2.56 -0.93
CA LYS A 126 -30.77 1.46 -0.52
C LYS A 126 -31.45 1.72 0.83
N GLY A 127 -31.17 2.83 1.50
CA GLY A 127 -31.73 3.16 2.81
C GLY A 127 -31.36 2.15 3.91
N ILE A 128 -30.16 1.55 3.84
CA ILE A 128 -29.73 0.53 4.80
C ILE A 128 -29.29 1.22 6.10
N THR A 129 -30.05 1.02 7.17
CA THR A 129 -29.79 1.62 8.50
C THR A 129 -29.22 0.62 9.52
N THR A 130 -29.20 -0.68 9.21
CA THR A 130 -28.77 -1.75 10.12
C THR A 130 -27.35 -2.24 9.83
N GLY A 131 -26.69 -2.83 10.85
CA GLY A 131 -25.30 -3.28 10.77
C GLY A 131 -24.27 -2.14 10.86
N THR A 132 -22.98 -2.50 10.92
CA THR A 132 -21.87 -1.55 11.04
C THR A 132 -21.55 -0.93 9.67
N PRO A 133 -21.56 0.41 9.52
CA PRO A 133 -21.12 1.07 8.29
C PRO A 133 -19.59 0.99 8.13
N VAL A 134 -19.10 1.42 6.96
CA VAL A 134 -17.66 1.65 6.77
C VAL A 134 -17.16 2.75 7.71
N ASP A 135 -15.92 2.63 8.16
CA ASP A 135 -15.28 3.65 9.01
C ASP A 135 -15.10 4.96 8.23
N GLU A 136 -15.69 6.05 8.71
CA GLU A 136 -15.61 7.38 8.08
C GLU A 136 -14.17 7.92 7.99
N ARG A 137 -13.27 7.47 8.88
CA ARG A 137 -11.84 7.80 8.82
C ARG A 137 -11.17 7.27 7.56
N SER A 138 -11.78 6.32 6.84
CA SER A 138 -11.27 5.85 5.54
C SER A 138 -11.14 6.98 4.51
N PHE A 139 -11.94 8.04 4.66
CA PHE A 139 -12.08 9.09 3.65
C PHE A 139 -11.22 10.34 3.89
N LYS A 140 -10.46 10.38 4.99
CA LYS A 140 -9.49 11.46 5.20
C LYS A 140 -8.25 11.26 4.33
N THR A 141 -7.67 12.36 3.86
CA THR A 141 -6.37 12.34 3.20
C THR A 141 -5.29 11.98 4.21
N ARG A 142 -4.28 11.22 3.75
CA ARG A 142 -3.14 10.80 4.56
C ARG A 142 -1.87 10.92 3.76
N VAL A 143 -0.77 11.18 4.45
CA VAL A 143 0.56 11.32 3.86
C VAL A 143 1.48 10.24 4.39
N ALA A 144 2.34 9.68 3.54
CA ALA A 144 3.28 8.64 3.96
C ALA A 144 4.72 8.88 3.48
N SER A 145 5.68 8.45 4.30
CA SER A 145 7.10 8.31 3.92
C SER A 145 7.54 6.85 4.06
N LEU A 146 8.34 6.38 3.11
CA LEU A 146 8.85 5.00 3.06
C LEU A 146 10.36 4.99 3.31
N ILE A 147 10.83 4.10 4.19
CA ILE A 147 12.25 3.93 4.51
C ILE A 147 12.64 2.46 4.38
N ALA A 148 13.49 2.14 3.40
CA ALA A 148 14.04 0.81 3.17
C ALA A 148 15.54 0.77 3.50
N VAL A 149 15.98 -0.25 4.25
CA VAL A 149 17.39 -0.39 4.64
C VAL A 149 17.94 -1.77 4.26
N GLY A 150 18.98 -1.79 3.42
CA GLY A 150 19.65 -2.98 2.93
C GLY A 150 21.14 -3.07 3.30
N GLY A 151 21.67 -4.29 3.30
CA GLY A 151 23.10 -4.54 3.46
C GLY A 151 23.92 -4.45 2.17
N SER A 152 23.26 -4.37 1.01
CA SER A 152 23.85 -4.39 -0.33
C SER A 152 22.97 -3.64 -1.33
N GLU A 153 23.34 -3.68 -2.62
CA GLU A 153 22.60 -3.15 -3.78
C GLU A 153 21.41 -4.00 -4.22
N TRP A 154 21.09 -5.08 -3.51
CA TRP A 154 19.96 -5.97 -3.81
C TRP A 154 18.67 -5.39 -3.22
N ASP A 155 18.19 -4.28 -3.79
CA ASP A 155 17.12 -3.44 -3.18
C ASP A 155 15.89 -3.17 -4.06
N ASN A 156 15.93 -3.56 -5.33
CA ASN A 156 15.06 -2.99 -6.35
C ASN A 156 13.55 -3.24 -6.19
N LEU A 157 13.13 -4.20 -5.35
CA LEU A 157 11.72 -4.46 -5.05
C LEU A 157 11.28 -3.87 -3.70
N ALA A 158 12.19 -3.38 -2.87
CA ALA A 158 11.89 -2.93 -1.51
C ALA A 158 10.87 -1.78 -1.48
N LEU A 159 11.24 -0.63 -2.05
CA LEU A 159 10.36 0.55 -2.09
C LEU A 159 9.09 0.34 -2.94
N PRO A 160 9.13 -0.33 -4.11
CA PRO A 160 7.92 -0.67 -4.85
C PRO A 160 6.91 -1.50 -4.04
N LEU A 161 7.35 -2.58 -3.39
CA LEU A 161 6.48 -3.45 -2.60
C LEU A 161 5.98 -2.76 -1.32
N MET A 162 6.80 -1.90 -0.71
CA MET A 162 6.34 -1.05 0.41
C MET A 162 5.25 -0.07 -0.04
N HIS A 163 5.39 0.57 -1.22
CA HIS A 163 4.36 1.48 -1.73
C HIS A 163 3.04 0.73 -2.03
N LEU A 164 3.11 -0.48 -2.59
CA LEU A 164 1.92 -1.30 -2.81
C LEU A 164 1.08 -1.51 -1.55
N SER A 165 1.70 -1.59 -0.37
CA SER A 165 0.99 -1.74 0.91
C SER A 165 0.08 -0.55 1.28
N LEU A 166 0.25 0.60 0.63
CA LEU A 166 -0.47 1.84 0.93
C LEU A 166 -1.50 2.22 -0.13
N ILE A 167 -1.52 1.51 -1.27
CA ILE A 167 -2.41 1.83 -2.40
C ILE A 167 -3.86 1.77 -1.96
N SER A 168 -4.31 0.70 -1.31
CA SER A 168 -5.71 0.52 -0.90
C SER A 168 -6.20 1.69 -0.03
N THR A 169 -5.40 2.08 0.96
CA THR A 169 -5.71 3.19 1.88
C THR A 169 -5.55 4.58 1.28
N HIS A 170 -5.18 4.69 0.01
CA HIS A 170 -5.04 5.96 -0.73
C HIS A 170 -4.14 6.98 -0.03
N MET A 171 -3.02 6.53 0.57
CA MET A 171 -2.06 7.45 1.18
C MET A 171 -1.16 8.05 0.09
N ASP A 172 -0.95 9.36 0.12
CA ASP A 172 0.00 10.02 -0.78
C ASP A 172 1.42 9.82 -0.24
N VAL A 173 2.25 9.08 -0.99
CA VAL A 173 3.66 8.88 -0.63
C VAL A 173 4.48 10.09 -1.07
N VAL A 174 5.04 10.82 -0.09
CA VAL A 174 5.76 12.09 -0.31
C VAL A 174 7.27 11.97 -0.23
N ASP A 175 7.79 10.83 0.23
CA ASP A 175 9.22 10.54 0.22
C ASP A 175 9.47 9.03 0.21
N LYS A 176 10.61 8.66 -0.36
CA LYS A 176 11.13 7.29 -0.40
C LYS A 176 12.63 7.34 -0.15
N ILE A 177 13.03 6.74 0.96
CA ILE A 177 14.40 6.67 1.41
C ILE A 177 14.89 5.23 1.24
N LEU A 178 15.95 5.08 0.47
CA LEU A 178 16.72 3.85 0.37
C LEU A 178 18.09 4.08 1.02
N VAL A 179 18.47 3.20 1.94
CA VAL A 179 19.79 3.19 2.59
C VAL A 179 20.41 1.81 2.40
N ASN A 180 21.47 1.72 1.61
CA ASN A 180 22.20 0.48 1.37
C ASN A 180 23.47 0.41 2.22
N TRP A 181 24.20 -0.71 2.11
CA TRP A 181 25.48 -0.92 2.79
C TRP A 181 25.42 -0.82 4.32
N THR A 182 24.23 -1.05 4.89
CA THR A 182 23.94 -0.88 6.32
C THR A 182 23.41 -2.21 6.89
N GLY A 183 24.25 -3.24 6.85
CA GLY A 183 23.88 -4.61 7.22
C GLY A 183 24.02 -4.96 8.71
N LEU A 184 24.91 -4.28 9.44
CA LEU A 184 25.11 -4.54 10.87
C LEU A 184 24.02 -3.84 11.70
N PRO A 185 23.42 -4.51 12.70
CA PRO A 185 22.37 -3.90 13.51
C PRO A 185 22.85 -2.61 14.19
N GLY A 186 22.08 -1.53 14.03
CA GLY A 186 22.36 -0.24 14.65
C GLY A 186 23.44 0.60 13.95
N SER A 187 24.14 0.06 12.95
CA SER A 187 25.25 0.78 12.30
C SER A 187 24.82 2.02 11.52
N VAL A 188 23.52 2.18 11.22
CA VAL A 188 23.00 3.42 10.61
C VAL A 188 23.21 4.64 11.51
N ALA A 189 23.42 4.44 12.82
CA ALA A 189 23.72 5.53 13.74
C ALA A 189 25.04 6.26 13.42
N PHE A 190 25.92 5.65 12.62
CA PHE A 190 27.15 6.29 12.12
C PHE A 190 26.96 7.00 10.78
N ASN A 191 25.75 6.99 10.22
CA ASN A 191 25.43 7.56 8.91
C ASN A 191 24.61 8.84 9.08
N ASP A 192 25.32 9.94 9.32
CA ASP A 192 24.72 11.26 9.55
C ASP A 192 23.83 11.72 8.38
N ASP A 193 24.20 11.39 7.14
CA ASP A 193 23.41 11.71 5.96
C ASP A 193 22.06 10.98 5.95
N ALA A 194 22.05 9.69 6.30
CA ALA A 194 20.82 8.91 6.39
C ALA A 194 19.91 9.42 7.50
N LEU A 195 20.48 9.77 8.66
CA LEU A 195 19.75 10.36 9.79
C LEU A 195 19.15 11.72 9.42
N ALA A 196 19.95 12.61 8.81
CA ALA A 196 19.49 13.92 8.37
C ALA A 196 18.38 13.81 7.31
N LYS A 197 18.49 12.86 6.38
CA LYS A 197 17.46 12.58 5.38
C LYS A 197 16.17 12.08 6.03
N ALA A 198 16.25 11.16 6.99
CA ALA A 198 15.09 10.69 7.74
C ALA A 198 14.40 11.82 8.51
N ARG A 199 15.14 12.64 9.26
CA ARG A 199 14.59 13.80 9.97
C ARG A 199 13.93 14.81 9.04
N LYS A 200 14.56 15.10 7.89
CA LYS A 200 13.97 15.96 6.84
C LYS A 200 12.66 15.37 6.30
N SER A 201 12.61 14.07 6.06
CA SER A 201 11.42 13.36 5.61
C SER A 201 10.26 13.49 6.59
N GLY A 202 10.56 13.33 7.89
CA GLY A 202 9.61 13.57 8.96
C GLY A 202 9.01 14.97 8.93
N ARG A 203 9.86 16.00 8.91
CA ARG A 203 9.40 17.39 8.78
C ARG A 203 8.52 17.60 7.56
N HIS A 204 8.85 16.97 6.43
CA HIS A 204 8.06 17.08 5.21
C HIS A 204 6.68 16.44 5.33
N VAL A 205 6.56 15.26 5.94
CA VAL A 205 5.26 14.64 6.21
C VAL A 205 4.37 15.57 7.04
N ALA A 206 4.89 16.11 8.14
CA ALA A 206 4.12 17.02 8.99
C ALA A 206 3.76 18.34 8.27
N LYS A 207 4.68 18.91 7.48
CA LYS A 207 4.43 20.08 6.65
C LYS A 207 3.29 19.84 5.64
N CYS A 208 3.32 18.73 4.91
CA CYS A 208 2.27 18.40 3.96
C CYS A 208 0.89 18.32 4.63
N LEU A 209 0.80 17.76 5.83
CA LEU A 209 -0.47 17.69 6.57
C LEU A 209 -0.98 19.07 7.00
N LEU A 210 -0.10 19.97 7.42
CA LEU A 210 -0.45 21.35 7.76
C LEU A 210 -0.96 22.15 6.55
N GLU A 211 -0.45 21.85 5.35
CA GLU A 211 -0.81 22.55 4.11
C GLU A 211 -2.09 21.98 3.44
N GLN A 212 -2.62 20.86 3.93
CA GLN A 212 -3.70 20.09 3.27
C GLN A 212 -4.98 19.96 4.10
N THR A 213 -5.24 20.85 5.05
CA THR A 213 -6.38 20.72 5.99
C THR A 213 -7.75 20.61 5.32
N ASP A 214 -7.94 21.22 4.16
CA ASP A 214 -9.23 21.25 3.44
C ASP A 214 -9.25 20.34 2.21
N ARG A 215 -8.25 19.46 2.06
CA ARG A 215 -8.12 18.61 0.87
C ARG A 215 -8.98 17.36 0.99
N THR A 216 -9.73 17.05 -0.08
CA THR A 216 -10.46 15.78 -0.24
C THR A 216 -9.68 14.76 -1.07
N LEU A 217 -10.07 13.48 -1.00
CA LEU A 217 -9.46 12.42 -1.80
C LEU A 217 -9.55 12.66 -3.32
N SER A 218 -10.59 13.36 -3.78
CA SER A 218 -10.77 13.71 -5.20
C SER A 218 -9.93 14.90 -5.67
N ASP A 219 -9.30 15.65 -4.77
CA ASP A 219 -8.54 16.85 -5.11
C ASP A 219 -7.13 16.53 -5.63
N ASN A 220 -7.03 16.34 -6.95
CA ASN A 220 -5.77 16.05 -7.63
C ASN A 220 -4.86 17.29 -7.81
N LYS A 221 -5.42 18.51 -7.81
CA LYS A 221 -4.66 19.77 -8.05
C LYS A 221 -3.84 20.25 -6.84
N LYS A 222 -4.09 19.68 -5.66
CA LYS A 222 -3.45 20.08 -4.39
C LYS A 222 -2.66 18.93 -3.76
N LYS A 223 -2.21 17.95 -4.56
CA LYS A 223 -1.43 16.80 -4.05
C LYS A 223 -0.13 17.26 -3.38
N PRO A 224 0.32 16.54 -2.34
CA PRO A 224 1.51 16.95 -1.60
C PRO A 224 2.75 16.74 -2.48
N GLU A 225 3.74 17.61 -2.30
CA GLU A 225 5.00 17.53 -3.03
C GLU A 225 5.76 16.25 -2.67
N PHE A 226 6.35 15.58 -3.67
CA PHE A 226 7.28 14.48 -3.45
C PHE A 226 8.72 15.01 -3.41
N ILE A 227 9.45 14.75 -2.32
CA ILE A 227 10.82 15.28 -2.11
C ILE A 227 11.91 14.21 -2.22
N GLY A 228 11.53 12.95 -2.40
CA GLY A 228 12.46 11.85 -2.53
C GLY A 228 13.21 11.86 -3.85
N GLU A 229 14.09 10.87 -4.04
CA GLU A 229 14.72 10.67 -5.35
C GLU A 229 13.63 10.31 -6.37
N PRO A 230 13.46 11.09 -7.46
CA PRO A 230 12.39 10.85 -8.41
C PRO A 230 12.61 9.52 -9.15
N GLY A 231 11.56 8.69 -9.19
CA GLY A 231 11.49 7.54 -10.10
C GLY A 231 11.14 7.97 -11.52
N ILE A 232 11.18 7.02 -12.46
CA ILE A 232 10.81 7.29 -13.86
C ILE A 232 9.30 7.39 -14.06
N CYS A 233 8.47 6.81 -13.17
CA CYS A 233 7.04 7.02 -13.20
C CYS A 233 6.67 8.39 -12.61
N PRO A 234 6.03 9.30 -13.37
CA PRO A 234 5.73 10.66 -12.92
C PRO A 234 4.55 10.74 -11.93
N LEU A 235 3.79 9.65 -11.74
CA LEU A 235 2.64 9.63 -10.83
C LEU A 235 2.97 9.13 -9.44
N CYS A 236 3.74 8.04 -9.37
CA CYS A 236 4.02 7.36 -8.10
C CYS A 236 5.51 7.32 -7.75
N HIS A 237 6.37 7.91 -8.57
CA HIS A 237 7.84 7.91 -8.41
C HIS A 237 8.42 6.50 -8.23
N SER A 238 7.86 5.50 -8.91
CA SER A 238 8.46 4.16 -8.99
C SER A 238 9.57 4.13 -10.05
N LYS A 239 10.62 3.34 -9.79
CA LYS A 239 11.66 2.99 -10.76
C LYS A 239 11.36 1.68 -11.50
N LEU A 240 10.36 0.92 -11.05
CA LEU A 240 10.03 -0.40 -11.59
C LEU A 240 8.93 -0.29 -12.67
N ILE A 241 9.32 -0.57 -13.91
CA ILE A 241 8.44 -0.60 -15.09
C ILE A 241 8.53 -2.00 -15.69
N GLU A 242 7.38 -2.61 -15.92
CA GLU A 242 7.23 -3.88 -16.63
C GLU A 242 7.08 -3.59 -18.13
N ILE A 243 7.83 -4.30 -18.98
CA ILE A 243 7.75 -4.19 -20.44
C ILE A 243 6.79 -5.25 -20.95
N ARG A 244 5.75 -4.85 -21.67
CA ARG A 244 4.69 -5.72 -22.23
C ARG A 244 4.57 -5.55 -23.75
N ASN A 245 5.60 -5.97 -24.48
CA ASN A 245 5.73 -5.77 -25.93
C ASN A 245 4.62 -6.41 -26.78
N GLU A 246 3.85 -7.36 -26.24
CA GLU A 246 2.76 -8.02 -26.98
C GLU A 246 1.45 -7.20 -26.98
N ASP A 247 1.29 -6.23 -26.07
CA ASP A 247 0.17 -5.30 -26.07
C ASP A 247 0.44 -4.20 -27.11
N LYS A 248 -0.36 -4.18 -28.19
CA LYS A 248 -0.20 -3.23 -29.30
C LYS A 248 -0.38 -1.77 -28.88
N ASN A 249 -1.04 -1.52 -27.76
CA ASN A 249 -1.38 -0.17 -27.33
C ASN A 249 -0.47 0.34 -26.20
N TYR A 250 0.12 -0.56 -25.41
CA TYR A 250 0.88 -0.15 -24.21
C TYR A 250 2.10 -1.05 -23.94
N PRO A 251 3.28 -0.67 -24.44
CA PRO A 251 4.48 -1.49 -24.33
C PRO A 251 5.09 -1.48 -22.92
N ALA A 252 4.62 -0.63 -22.00
CA ALA A 252 5.15 -0.53 -20.65
C ALA A 252 4.09 -0.19 -19.59
N VAL A 253 4.23 -0.77 -18.40
CA VAL A 253 3.32 -0.60 -17.27
C VAL A 253 4.11 -0.30 -15.99
N CYS A 254 3.68 0.69 -15.22
CA CYS A 254 4.27 0.90 -13.89
C CYS A 254 3.85 -0.23 -12.94
N ALA A 255 4.83 -0.96 -12.39
CA ALA A 255 4.56 -2.11 -11.52
C ALA A 255 3.96 -1.76 -10.16
N VAL A 256 3.88 -0.47 -9.81
CA VAL A 256 3.28 0.01 -8.54
C VAL A 256 1.87 0.51 -8.76
N CYS A 257 1.69 1.47 -9.67
CA CYS A 257 0.39 2.13 -9.83
C CYS A 257 -0.40 1.65 -11.04
N GLY A 258 0.09 0.67 -11.81
CA GLY A 258 -0.62 0.05 -12.93
C GLY A 258 -0.78 0.94 -14.17
N VAL A 259 -0.39 2.22 -14.11
CA VAL A 259 -0.53 3.14 -15.24
C VAL A 259 0.31 2.66 -16.42
N LYS A 260 -0.28 2.74 -17.61
CA LYS A 260 0.34 2.34 -18.85
C LYS A 260 1.01 3.54 -19.53
N GLY A 261 2.03 3.28 -20.33
CA GLY A 261 2.75 4.34 -21.03
C GLY A 261 3.85 3.80 -21.94
N THR A 262 4.74 4.68 -22.36
CA THR A 262 5.81 4.38 -23.32
C THR A 262 7.17 4.69 -22.72
N LEU A 263 8.15 3.83 -22.98
CA LEU A 263 9.54 4.06 -22.62
C LEU A 263 10.28 4.71 -23.79
N ASN A 264 10.84 5.89 -23.56
CA ASN A 264 11.64 6.64 -24.54
C ASN A 264 13.05 6.88 -24.01
N VAL A 265 14.04 6.86 -24.90
CA VAL A 265 15.41 7.25 -24.55
C VAL A 265 15.68 8.63 -25.11
N ILE A 266 15.81 9.63 -24.24
CA ILE A 266 16.06 11.03 -24.61
C ILE A 266 17.35 11.47 -23.92
N ASN A 267 18.35 11.89 -24.69
CA ASN A 267 19.67 12.33 -24.19
C ASN A 267 20.31 11.32 -23.22
N ASN A 268 20.34 10.04 -23.61
CA ASN A 268 20.85 8.90 -22.81
C ASN A 268 20.11 8.68 -21.47
N LYS A 269 18.90 9.22 -21.32
CA LYS A 269 18.04 8.96 -20.15
C LYS A 269 16.75 8.28 -20.58
N VAL A 270 16.42 7.18 -19.90
CA VAL A 270 15.13 6.52 -20.07
C VAL A 270 14.06 7.35 -19.38
N LYS A 271 12.99 7.68 -20.11
CA LYS A 271 11.78 8.32 -19.61
C LYS A 271 10.60 7.39 -19.78
N PHE A 272 9.71 7.38 -18.80
CA PHE A 272 8.40 6.75 -18.90
C PHE A 272 7.35 7.85 -19.08
N GLU A 273 6.82 7.94 -20.30
CA GLU A 273 5.87 8.98 -20.71
C GLU A 273 4.45 8.43 -20.66
N ILE A 274 3.54 9.21 -20.07
CA ILE A 274 2.14 8.89 -19.86
C ILE A 274 1.34 10.07 -20.42
N SER A 275 0.30 9.79 -21.23
CA SER A 275 -0.60 10.82 -21.74
C SER A 275 -1.44 11.43 -20.61
N GLU A 276 -2.01 12.62 -20.77
CA GLU A 276 -2.90 13.19 -19.74
C GLU A 276 -4.16 12.34 -19.56
N GLU A 277 -4.63 11.74 -20.65
CA GLU A 277 -5.76 10.82 -20.69
C GLU A 277 -5.46 9.53 -19.90
N ASP A 278 -4.22 9.01 -19.94
CA ASP A 278 -3.90 7.74 -19.27
C ASP A 278 -3.66 7.88 -17.77
N LYS A 279 -3.40 9.09 -17.27
CA LYS A 279 -3.12 9.30 -15.83
C LYS A 279 -4.28 8.86 -14.94
N VAL A 280 -5.50 8.99 -15.43
CA VAL A 280 -6.70 8.65 -14.64
C VAL A 280 -6.80 7.16 -14.37
N HIS A 281 -6.15 6.30 -15.16
CA HIS A 281 -6.12 4.84 -15.01
C HIS A 281 -5.17 4.36 -13.90
N SER A 282 -4.41 5.28 -13.29
CA SER A 282 -3.46 4.91 -12.25
C SER A 282 -4.16 4.57 -10.93
N HIS A 283 -3.77 3.48 -10.28
CA HIS A 283 -4.30 3.07 -8.97
C HIS A 283 -3.88 3.96 -7.79
N VAL A 284 -2.96 4.93 -8.00
CA VAL A 284 -2.69 6.02 -7.03
C VAL A 284 -3.65 7.21 -7.21
N MET A 285 -4.49 7.18 -8.24
CA MET A 285 -5.59 8.11 -8.45
C MET A 285 -6.90 7.44 -8.04
N LEU A 286 -7.85 8.23 -7.52
CA LEU A 286 -9.14 7.70 -7.12
C LEU A 286 -9.93 7.16 -8.32
N SER A 287 -9.81 7.81 -9.49
CA SER A 287 -10.43 7.38 -10.75
C SER A 287 -10.02 5.97 -11.15
N GLY A 288 -8.72 5.65 -11.13
CA GLY A 288 -8.21 4.34 -11.54
C GLY A 288 -8.64 3.23 -10.56
N LYS A 289 -8.88 3.58 -9.29
CA LYS A 289 -9.45 2.63 -8.33
C LYS A 289 -10.93 2.32 -8.61
N PHE A 290 -11.71 3.32 -8.99
CA PHE A 290 -13.10 3.11 -9.41
C PHE A 290 -13.16 2.26 -10.69
N GLU A 291 -12.33 2.58 -11.69
CA GLU A 291 -12.21 1.77 -12.91
C GLU A 291 -11.86 0.32 -12.60
N HIS A 292 -10.88 0.07 -11.72
CA HIS A 292 -10.57 -1.28 -11.29
C HIS A 292 -11.77 -1.99 -10.63
N GLY A 293 -12.55 -1.27 -9.83
CA GLY A 293 -13.80 -1.78 -9.26
C GLY A 293 -14.84 -2.15 -10.31
N ASP A 294 -15.02 -1.30 -11.32
CA ASP A 294 -15.93 -1.52 -12.43
C ASP A 294 -15.50 -2.74 -13.27
N GLU A 295 -14.20 -2.87 -13.58
CA GLU A 295 -13.64 -4.04 -14.27
C GLU A 295 -13.91 -5.35 -13.50
N LEU A 296 -13.73 -5.34 -12.18
CA LEU A 296 -14.02 -6.52 -11.37
C LEU A 296 -15.50 -6.88 -11.42
N ASN A 297 -16.39 -5.90 -11.31
CA ASN A 297 -17.83 -6.13 -11.36
C ASN A 297 -18.29 -6.68 -12.72
N ASP A 298 -17.76 -6.11 -13.81
CA ASP A 298 -18.24 -6.37 -15.16
C ASP A 298 -17.60 -7.60 -15.81
N ILE A 299 -16.38 -7.96 -15.37
CA ILE A 299 -15.58 -9.04 -15.94
C ILE A 299 -15.38 -10.17 -14.94
N ALA A 300 -14.65 -9.91 -13.86
CA ALA A 300 -14.08 -10.97 -13.02
C ALA A 300 -15.10 -11.63 -12.08
N LEU A 301 -16.04 -10.83 -11.55
CA LEU A 301 -17.06 -11.26 -10.59
C LEU A 301 -18.41 -11.58 -11.26
N LYS A 302 -18.52 -11.36 -12.57
CA LYS A 302 -19.70 -11.70 -13.34
C LYS A 302 -19.89 -13.22 -13.36
N PRO A 303 -21.05 -13.75 -12.91
CA PRO A 303 -21.29 -15.19 -12.90
C PRO A 303 -21.16 -15.79 -14.30
N ASN A 304 -20.36 -16.85 -14.44
CA ASN A 304 -20.24 -17.57 -15.70
C ASN A 304 -21.58 -18.27 -16.02
N PRO A 305 -22.10 -18.18 -17.26
CA PRO A 305 -23.35 -18.85 -17.65
C PRO A 305 -23.35 -20.37 -17.41
N LYS A 306 -22.17 -20.99 -17.38
CA LYS A 306 -21.96 -22.42 -17.11
C LYS A 306 -21.61 -22.72 -15.65
N ALA A 307 -21.87 -21.81 -14.71
CA ALA A 307 -21.53 -22.01 -13.30
C ALA A 307 -22.13 -23.29 -12.70
N SER A 308 -23.30 -23.73 -13.20
CA SER A 308 -23.94 -24.99 -12.80
C SER A 308 -23.16 -26.24 -13.26
N GLU A 309 -22.38 -26.15 -14.33
CA GLU A 309 -21.54 -27.25 -14.84
C GLU A 309 -20.21 -27.36 -14.08
N LEU A 310 -19.82 -26.30 -13.34
CA LEU A 310 -18.52 -26.20 -12.66
C LEU A 310 -18.21 -27.41 -11.76
N PRO A 311 -19.13 -27.93 -10.92
CA PRO A 311 -18.83 -29.10 -10.09
C PRO A 311 -18.34 -30.32 -10.89
N LYS A 312 -18.99 -30.60 -12.04
CA LYS A 312 -18.63 -31.69 -12.95
C LYS A 312 -17.29 -31.42 -13.64
N MET A 313 -17.07 -30.20 -14.12
CA MET A 313 -15.79 -29.82 -14.74
C MET A 313 -14.61 -29.94 -13.78
N LEU A 314 -14.84 -29.75 -12.47
CA LEU A 314 -13.81 -29.84 -11.45
C LEU A 314 -13.41 -31.28 -11.08
N GLU A 315 -14.22 -32.30 -11.41
CA GLU A 315 -13.95 -33.70 -11.06
C GLU A 315 -12.60 -34.20 -11.57
N LYS A 316 -12.25 -33.87 -12.81
CA LYS A 316 -10.96 -34.27 -13.39
C LYS A 316 -9.76 -33.75 -12.60
N TYR A 317 -9.88 -32.57 -11.98
CA TYR A 317 -8.82 -31.97 -11.19
C TYR A 317 -8.80 -32.52 -9.76
N LYS A 318 -9.99 -32.71 -9.15
CA LYS A 318 -10.14 -33.32 -7.82
C LYS A 318 -9.52 -34.72 -7.76
N ASN A 319 -9.58 -35.46 -8.86
CA ASN A 319 -9.12 -36.85 -8.94
C ASN A 319 -7.68 -36.99 -9.44
N TYR A 320 -6.98 -35.91 -9.79
CA TYR A 320 -5.67 -35.99 -10.45
C TYR A 320 -4.54 -36.36 -9.48
N LEU A 321 -4.52 -35.82 -8.26
CA LEU A 321 -3.46 -36.04 -7.26
C LEU A 321 -3.96 -35.82 -5.82
N SER A 322 -3.21 -36.33 -4.85
CA SER A 322 -3.35 -35.98 -3.43
C SER A 322 -2.24 -35.01 -2.99
N TYR A 323 -2.50 -34.21 -1.96
CA TYR A 323 -1.52 -33.25 -1.44
C TYR A 323 -0.42 -33.96 -0.65
N SER A 324 0.84 -33.70 -0.98
CA SER A 324 1.96 -34.03 -0.10
C SER A 324 1.83 -33.25 1.21
N LYS A 325 1.97 -33.94 2.34
CA LYS A 325 1.94 -33.34 3.68
C LYS A 325 3.14 -33.87 4.47
N PRO A 326 3.71 -33.09 5.40
CA PRO A 326 4.67 -33.63 6.36
C PRO A 326 4.06 -34.85 7.06
N GLU A 327 4.85 -35.90 7.28
CA GLU A 327 4.45 -36.98 8.19
C GLU A 327 4.07 -36.33 9.53
N ASN A 328 2.86 -36.62 10.01
CA ASN A 328 2.18 -35.92 11.10
C ASN A 328 3.16 -35.38 12.17
N LYS A 329 3.14 -34.05 12.40
CA LYS A 329 3.75 -33.44 13.59
C LYS A 329 2.83 -33.58 14.79
#